data_AF-A0A7C4CRA3-F1
#
_entry.id   AF-A0A7C4CRA3-F1
#
_cell.length_a   1.000
_cell.length_b   1.000
_cell.length_c   1.000
_cell.angle_alpha   90.00
_cell.angle_beta   90.00
_cell.angle_gamma   90.00
#
_symmetry.space_group_name_H-M   'P 1'
#
loop_
_entity.id
_entity.type
_entity.pdbx_description
1 polymer ?
#
loop_
_entity_poly.entity_id
_entity_poly.type
_entity_poly.pdbx_seq_one_letter_code
_entity_poly.pdbx_strand_id
1 'polypeptide(L)'
;KFMGAGLRIIVFGKLLNCSFRDVEELLKSYRVTDAVVKIYGEATLDDVEDAIFESTAYKPAVVVANKSDAENADANLKLLEDFVGGQLPVIAVSCKTGQGLEKVGGALFKAMDLIRVYTKEPSERNPSPKPFVLKKGSTVQDLARNIHSDFSENFAYARVWAKRLVFSPQKVGAAFVLEDGDIVEIHIK
;
A
#
# COMPACT_ATOMS: atom_id res chain seq x y z
N LYS A 1 42.43 19.83 10.39
CA LYS A 1 41.06 20.35 10.64
C LYS A 1 40.34 20.37 9.32
N PHE A 2 39.46 19.42 9.05
CA PHE A 2 38.63 19.45 7.84
C PHE A 2 37.66 20.63 8.03
N MET A 3 37.80 21.67 7.20
CA MET A 3 36.79 22.72 7.09
C MET A 3 35.58 22.07 6.43
N GLY A 4 34.54 21.80 7.23
CA GLY A 4 33.25 21.39 6.68
C GLY A 4 32.70 22.47 5.75
N ALA A 5 31.98 22.07 4.70
CA ALA A 5 31.45 22.98 3.68
C ALA A 5 30.28 23.84 4.19
N GLY A 6 29.78 23.54 5.39
CA GLY A 6 28.64 24.21 6.01
C GLY A 6 27.31 23.68 5.45
N LEU A 7 26.22 23.99 6.14
CA LEU A 7 24.88 23.66 5.66
C LEU A 7 24.58 24.41 4.36
N ARG A 8 24.33 23.67 3.28
CA ARG A 8 23.92 24.21 1.98
C ARG A 8 22.54 23.69 1.62
N ILE A 9 21.54 24.57 1.74
CA ILE A 9 20.15 24.26 1.40
C ILE A 9 19.87 24.76 -0.03
N ILE A 10 19.38 23.87 -0.89
CA ILE A 10 19.03 24.16 -2.29
C ILE A 10 17.57 23.74 -2.49
N VAL A 11 16.73 24.69 -2.89
CA VAL A 11 15.30 24.46 -3.08
C VAL A 11 14.96 24.54 -4.57
N PHE A 12 14.52 23.42 -5.12
CA PHE A 12 13.94 23.26 -6.45
C PHE A 12 12.41 23.18 -6.33
N GLY A 13 11.79 24.24 -5.82
CA GLY A 13 10.36 24.26 -5.50
C GLY A 13 9.99 25.38 -4.52
N LYS A 14 9.19 25.08 -3.49
CA LYS A 14 8.75 26.05 -2.48
C LYS A 14 8.73 25.44 -1.08
N LEU A 15 9.07 26.26 -0.09
CA LEU A 15 8.82 25.95 1.31
C LEU A 15 7.44 26.47 1.71
N LEU A 16 6.61 25.61 2.29
CA LEU A 16 5.27 25.94 2.75
C LEU A 16 5.30 26.22 4.25
N ASN A 17 4.88 27.43 4.65
CA ASN A 17 4.78 27.85 6.05
C ASN A 17 6.10 27.77 6.87
N CYS A 18 7.24 27.64 6.21
CA CYS A 18 8.56 27.69 6.83
C CYS A 18 9.58 28.42 5.95
N SER A 19 10.66 28.88 6.55
CA SER A 19 11.75 29.60 5.90
C SER A 19 13.03 28.77 5.84
N PHE A 20 13.99 29.22 5.02
CA PHE A 20 15.32 28.61 4.98
C PHE A 20 16.04 28.61 6.34
N ARG A 21 15.77 29.61 7.19
CA ARG A 21 16.34 29.70 8.54
C ARG A 21 15.78 28.63 9.46
N ASP A 22 14.48 28.38 9.38
CA ASP A 22 13.81 27.38 10.21
C ASP A 22 14.35 25.98 9.88
N VAL A 23 14.57 25.70 8.58
CA VAL A 23 15.20 24.46 8.12
C VAL A 23 16.66 24.35 8.62
N GLU A 24 17.41 25.45 8.59
CA GLU A 24 18.79 25.48 9.08
C GLU A 24 18.87 25.28 10.61
N GLU A 25 17.98 25.90 11.36
CA GLU A 25 17.85 25.74 12.81
C GLU A 25 17.44 24.33 13.19
N LEU A 26 16.49 23.73 12.45
CA LEU A 26 16.09 22.34 12.62
C LEU A 26 17.27 21.39 12.40
N LEU A 27 18.01 21.52 11.31
CA LEU A 27 19.17 20.67 11.02
C LEU A 27 20.26 20.80 12.09
N LYS A 28 20.52 22.02 12.57
CA LYS A 28 21.46 22.27 13.67
C LYS A 28 20.99 21.67 15.00
N SER A 29 19.69 21.69 15.30
CA SER A 29 19.14 21.09 16.52
C SER A 29 19.38 19.57 16.56
N TYR A 30 19.31 18.93 15.39
CA TYR A 30 19.68 17.53 15.16
C TYR A 30 21.20 17.27 15.05
N ARG A 31 22.03 18.28 15.34
CA ARG A 31 23.51 18.23 15.25
C ARG A 31 24.05 17.99 13.83
N VAL A 32 23.23 18.21 12.80
CA VAL A 32 23.66 18.22 11.40
C VAL A 32 24.24 19.60 11.10
N THR A 33 25.56 19.72 11.19
CA THR A 33 26.28 21.01 11.03
C THR A 33 26.88 21.20 9.64
N ASP A 34 27.02 20.12 8.87
CA ASP A 34 27.56 20.11 7.51
C ASP A 34 26.79 19.11 6.65
N ALA A 35 25.99 19.61 5.70
CA ALA A 35 25.17 18.81 4.80
C ALA A 35 24.72 19.62 3.58
N VAL A 36 24.44 18.93 2.47
CA VAL A 36 23.76 19.51 1.31
C VAL A 36 22.32 19.01 1.30
N VAL A 37 21.37 19.90 1.58
CA VAL A 37 19.93 19.59 1.60
C VAL A 37 19.32 20.04 0.28
N LYS A 38 18.73 19.10 -0.47
CA LYS A 38 18.05 19.39 -1.73
C LYS A 38 16.56 19.13 -1.56
N ILE A 39 15.76 20.17 -1.70
CA ILE A 39 14.30 20.09 -1.59
C ILE A 39 13.73 20.16 -3.00
N TYR A 40 12.92 19.19 -3.39
CA TYR A 40 12.24 19.16 -4.68
C TYR A 40 10.73 19.29 -4.45
N GLY A 41 10.09 20.23 -5.13
CA GLY A 41 8.65 20.47 -4.98
C GLY A 41 8.28 21.30 -3.74
N GLU A 42 7.10 21.06 -3.20
CA GLU A 42 6.58 21.77 -2.03
C GLU A 42 6.90 20.97 -0.75
N ALA A 43 7.50 21.61 0.25
CA ALA A 43 7.87 20.96 1.52
C ALA A 43 7.60 21.87 2.73
N THR A 44 7.11 21.28 3.81
CA THR A 44 6.94 21.88 5.14
C THR A 44 8.13 21.57 6.05
N LEU A 45 8.15 22.14 7.26
CA LEU A 45 9.19 21.82 8.24
C LEU A 45 9.14 20.35 8.68
N ASP A 46 7.91 19.81 8.84
CA ASP A 46 7.65 18.43 9.22
C ASP A 46 8.19 17.45 8.16
N ASP A 47 8.03 17.77 6.86
CA ASP A 47 8.57 16.93 5.77
C ASP A 47 10.11 16.87 5.82
N VAL A 48 10.75 17.97 6.21
CA VAL A 48 12.22 18.03 6.36
C VAL A 48 12.66 17.24 7.59
N GLU A 49 11.92 17.34 8.69
CA GLU A 49 12.15 16.56 9.91
C GLU A 49 12.00 15.05 9.64
N ASP A 50 10.91 14.65 8.98
CA ASP A 50 10.65 13.26 8.57
C ASP A 50 11.79 12.70 7.70
N ALA A 51 12.36 13.51 6.81
CA ALA A 51 13.50 13.13 5.97
C ALA A 51 14.81 12.96 6.77
N ILE A 52 15.00 13.67 7.89
CA ILE A 52 16.16 13.47 8.78
C ILE A 52 16.07 12.10 9.47
N PHE A 53 14.86 11.66 9.79
CA PHE A 53 14.59 10.41 10.49
C PHE A 53 14.48 9.17 9.60
N GLU A 54 14.78 9.26 8.29
CA GLU A 54 14.54 8.25 7.25
C GLU A 54 15.06 6.82 7.57
N SER A 55 14.30 6.14 8.42
CA SER A 55 13.76 4.80 8.21
C SER A 55 12.23 4.83 8.28
N THR A 56 11.62 5.99 8.04
CA THR A 56 10.17 6.20 7.94
C THR A 56 9.64 5.49 6.70
N ALA A 57 9.36 4.19 6.84
CA ALA A 57 8.63 3.44 5.85
C ALA A 57 7.14 3.81 5.93
N TYR A 58 6.64 4.56 4.94
CA TYR A 58 5.20 4.79 4.76
C TYR A 58 4.53 3.46 4.44
N LYS A 59 3.89 2.87 5.46
CA LYS A 59 3.14 1.63 5.35
C LYS A 59 1.65 1.94 5.43
N PRO A 60 0.82 1.33 4.59
CA PRO A 60 -0.61 1.35 4.79
C PRO A 60 -0.96 0.93 6.22
N ALA A 61 -1.81 1.71 6.88
CA ALA A 61 -2.17 1.51 8.28
C ALA A 61 -3.70 1.47 8.45
N VAL A 62 -4.13 0.75 9.48
CA VAL A 62 -5.54 0.63 9.88
C VAL A 62 -5.56 0.72 11.40
N VAL A 63 -6.47 1.52 11.94
CA VAL A 63 -6.66 1.66 13.39
C VAL A 63 -7.66 0.62 13.86
N VAL A 64 -7.23 -0.28 14.75
CA VAL A 64 -8.10 -1.28 15.37
C VAL A 64 -8.45 -0.82 16.78
N ALA A 65 -9.66 -0.26 16.92
CA ALA A 65 -10.19 0.26 18.18
C ALA A 65 -10.76 -0.89 19.02
N ASN A 66 -9.90 -1.51 19.82
CA ASN A 66 -10.28 -2.66 20.66
C ASN A 66 -11.08 -2.23 21.91
N LYS A 67 -11.79 -3.20 22.51
CA LYS A 67 -12.69 -3.08 23.67
C LYS A 67 -14.03 -2.42 23.35
N SER A 68 -14.63 -2.74 22.21
CA SER A 68 -15.99 -2.32 21.87
C SER A 68 -17.07 -2.83 22.84
N ASP A 69 -16.72 -3.76 23.75
CA ASP A 69 -17.58 -4.27 24.82
C ASP A 69 -17.55 -3.43 26.11
N ALA A 70 -16.68 -2.42 26.21
CA ALA A 70 -16.57 -1.58 27.38
C ALA A 70 -17.71 -0.57 27.50
N GLU A 71 -18.03 -0.17 28.74
CA GLU A 71 -18.93 0.96 28.98
C GLU A 71 -18.39 2.23 28.31
N ASN A 72 -19.26 3.00 27.66
CA ASN A 72 -18.92 4.19 26.87
C ASN A 72 -18.05 3.95 25.62
N ALA A 73 -17.93 2.70 25.14
CA ALA A 73 -17.16 2.39 23.93
C ALA A 73 -17.60 3.22 22.71
N ASP A 74 -18.91 3.40 22.51
CA ASP A 74 -19.44 4.16 21.36
C ASP A 74 -19.03 5.65 21.40
N ALA A 75 -19.05 6.27 22.60
CA ALA A 75 -18.65 7.66 22.77
C ALA A 75 -17.13 7.82 22.53
N ASN A 76 -16.32 6.91 23.04
CA ASN A 76 -14.87 6.91 22.84
C ASN A 76 -14.50 6.63 21.37
N LEU A 77 -15.24 5.74 20.71
CA LEU A 77 -15.04 5.46 19.29
C LEU A 77 -15.26 6.72 18.45
N LYS A 78 -16.32 7.47 18.73
CA LYS A 78 -16.60 8.72 18.02
C LYS A 78 -15.47 9.75 18.19
N LEU A 79 -14.96 9.91 19.41
CA LEU A 79 -13.81 10.78 19.67
C LEU A 79 -12.56 10.32 18.90
N LEU A 80 -12.33 9.02 18.80
CA LEU A 80 -11.22 8.45 18.03
C LEU A 80 -11.40 8.68 16.52
N GLU A 81 -12.60 8.48 15.99
CA GLU A 81 -12.93 8.75 14.58
C GLU A 81 -12.73 10.23 14.24
N ASP A 82 -13.19 11.13 15.11
CA ASP A 82 -12.99 12.58 14.97
C ASP A 82 -11.50 12.95 15.01
N PHE A 83 -10.71 12.32 15.89
CA PHE A 83 -9.25 12.53 15.96
C PHE A 83 -8.51 12.02 14.72
N VAL A 84 -8.89 10.84 14.21
CA VAL A 84 -8.29 10.28 12.99
C VAL A 84 -8.68 11.08 11.75
N GLY A 85 -9.83 11.77 11.79
CA GLY A 85 -10.23 12.71 10.74
C GLY A 85 -10.38 12.06 9.35
N GLY A 86 -10.69 10.77 9.30
CA GLY A 86 -10.83 9.99 8.06
C GLY A 86 -9.52 9.68 7.33
N GLN A 87 -8.36 10.02 7.89
CA GLN A 87 -7.06 9.74 7.26
C GLN A 87 -6.73 8.24 7.23
N LEU A 88 -7.17 7.50 8.25
CA LEU A 88 -7.00 6.06 8.37
C LEU A 88 -8.35 5.36 8.58
N PRO A 89 -8.54 4.15 8.05
CA PRO A 89 -9.69 3.33 8.40
C PRO A 89 -9.67 2.99 9.89
N VAL A 90 -10.79 3.20 10.59
CA VAL A 90 -10.98 2.82 11.99
C VAL A 90 -11.96 1.66 12.06
N ILE A 91 -11.60 0.61 12.83
CA ILE A 91 -12.43 -0.58 13.00
C ILE A 91 -12.59 -0.85 14.48
N ALA A 92 -13.82 -0.71 14.98
CA ALA A 92 -14.17 -1.11 16.33
C ALA A 92 -14.23 -2.63 16.45
N VAL A 93 -13.53 -3.18 17.43
CA VAL A 93 -13.51 -4.62 17.71
C VAL A 93 -13.60 -4.90 19.20
N SER A 94 -14.07 -6.08 19.56
CA SER A 94 -13.86 -6.65 20.88
C SER A 94 -13.12 -7.97 20.74
N CYS A 95 -11.87 -8.01 21.19
CA CYS A 95 -11.13 -9.27 21.28
C CYS A 95 -11.71 -10.23 22.35
N LYS A 96 -12.59 -9.74 23.23
CA LYS A 96 -13.25 -10.55 24.26
C LYS A 96 -14.46 -11.30 23.71
N THR A 97 -15.33 -10.59 22.99
CA THR A 97 -16.57 -11.19 22.43
C THR A 97 -16.37 -11.70 21.00
N GLY A 98 -15.29 -11.31 20.34
CA GLY A 98 -15.02 -11.61 18.93
C GLY A 98 -15.70 -10.67 17.95
N GLN A 99 -16.49 -9.70 18.43
CA GLN A 99 -17.24 -8.77 17.58
C GLN A 99 -16.28 -7.92 16.73
N GLY A 100 -16.53 -7.83 15.43
CA GLY A 100 -15.82 -6.95 14.50
C GLY A 100 -14.47 -7.49 13.99
N LEU A 101 -13.96 -8.58 14.55
CA LEU A 101 -12.69 -9.18 14.12
C LEU A 101 -12.73 -9.64 12.66
N GLU A 102 -13.90 -10.05 12.17
CA GLU A 102 -14.12 -10.48 10.79
C GLU A 102 -13.86 -9.36 9.77
N LYS A 103 -14.00 -8.10 10.18
CA LYS A 103 -13.82 -6.93 9.29
C LYS A 103 -12.36 -6.55 9.12
N VAL A 104 -11.50 -6.92 10.07
CA VAL A 104 -10.07 -6.55 10.08
C VAL A 104 -9.37 -7.10 8.84
N GLY A 105 -9.62 -8.36 8.49
CA GLY A 105 -9.01 -8.97 7.30
C GLY A 105 -9.37 -8.24 6.01
N GLY A 106 -10.65 -7.92 5.80
CA GLY A 106 -11.09 -7.18 4.62
C GLY A 106 -10.51 -5.77 4.53
N ALA A 107 -10.40 -5.08 5.67
CA ALA A 107 -9.80 -3.76 5.72
C ALA A 107 -8.29 -3.76 5.44
N LEU A 108 -7.55 -4.76 5.94
CA LEU A 108 -6.13 -4.93 5.64
C LEU A 108 -5.91 -5.20 4.15
N PHE A 109 -6.70 -6.09 3.54
CA PHE A 109 -6.63 -6.36 2.10
C PHE A 109 -6.87 -5.09 1.28
N LYS A 110 -7.86 -4.29 1.68
CA LYS A 110 -8.17 -3.03 1.01
C LYS A 110 -7.07 -1.98 1.21
N ALA A 111 -6.55 -1.82 2.42
CA ALA A 111 -5.50 -0.86 2.73
C ALA A 111 -4.18 -1.20 2.02
N MET A 112 -3.87 -2.49 1.86
CA MET A 112 -2.67 -2.95 1.17
C MET A 112 -2.83 -3.04 -0.36
N ASP A 113 -4.00 -2.66 -0.90
CA ASP A 113 -4.36 -2.81 -2.32
C ASP A 113 -4.04 -4.21 -2.85
N LEU A 114 -4.48 -5.25 -2.13
CA LEU A 114 -4.27 -6.65 -2.52
C LEU A 114 -5.48 -7.20 -3.28
N ILE A 115 -5.22 -8.02 -4.27
CA ILE A 115 -6.21 -8.76 -5.06
C ILE A 115 -5.92 -10.26 -4.97
N ARG A 116 -6.97 -11.08 -5.00
CA ARG A 116 -6.90 -12.53 -5.05
C ARG A 116 -7.21 -12.99 -6.45
N VAL A 117 -6.31 -13.77 -7.03
CA VAL A 117 -6.48 -14.33 -8.37
C VAL A 117 -6.43 -15.85 -8.27
N TYR A 118 -7.46 -16.51 -8.78
CA TYR A 118 -7.61 -17.95 -8.72
C TYR A 118 -7.07 -18.58 -10.00
N THR A 119 -6.11 -19.49 -9.89
CA THR A 119 -5.62 -20.21 -11.06
C THR A 119 -6.52 -21.40 -11.38
N LYS A 120 -6.61 -21.73 -12.67
CA LYS A 120 -7.36 -22.88 -13.16
C LYS A 120 -6.50 -23.63 -14.17
N GLU A 121 -6.39 -24.95 -14.00
CA GLU A 121 -5.74 -25.82 -14.98
C GLU A 121 -6.62 -26.02 -16.22
N PRO A 122 -6.05 -26.14 -17.44
CA PRO A 122 -6.82 -26.32 -18.66
C PRO A 122 -7.77 -27.52 -18.65
N SER A 123 -7.37 -28.62 -18.01
CA SER A 123 -8.12 -29.88 -17.93
C SER A 123 -9.12 -29.92 -16.78
N GLU A 124 -9.00 -29.03 -15.79
CA GLU A 124 -9.89 -29.02 -14.63
C GLU A 124 -11.10 -28.13 -14.85
N ARG A 125 -12.24 -28.52 -14.27
CA ARG A 125 -13.47 -27.71 -14.36
C ARG A 125 -13.47 -26.55 -13.37
N ASN A 126 -12.92 -26.79 -12.18
CA ASN A 126 -12.98 -25.85 -11.07
C ASN A 126 -11.62 -25.14 -10.93
N PRO A 127 -11.61 -23.86 -10.52
CA PRO A 127 -10.38 -23.20 -10.14
C PRO A 127 -9.80 -23.80 -8.84
N SER A 128 -8.50 -23.61 -8.64
CA SER A 128 -7.83 -23.91 -7.37
C SER A 128 -8.53 -23.18 -6.21
N PRO A 129 -8.76 -23.83 -5.06
CA PRO A 129 -9.33 -23.18 -3.89
C PRO A 129 -8.36 -22.15 -3.26
N LYS A 130 -7.07 -22.25 -3.57
CA LYS A 130 -6.03 -21.35 -3.06
C LYS A 130 -5.72 -20.27 -4.10
N PRO A 131 -6.01 -18.99 -3.83
CA PRO A 131 -5.67 -17.90 -4.73
C PRO A 131 -4.20 -17.49 -4.58
N PHE A 132 -3.68 -16.87 -5.63
CA PHE A 132 -2.50 -16.02 -5.55
C PHE A 132 -2.91 -14.63 -5.06
N VAL A 133 -2.12 -14.07 -4.14
CA VAL A 133 -2.34 -12.72 -3.63
C VAL A 133 -1.35 -11.79 -4.33
N LEU A 134 -1.86 -10.87 -5.12
CA LEU A 134 -1.09 -9.91 -5.91
C LEU A 134 -1.45 -8.48 -5.50
N LYS A 135 -0.63 -7.50 -5.89
CA LYS A 135 -1.01 -6.09 -5.78
C LYS A 135 -2.03 -5.75 -6.86
N LYS A 136 -2.94 -4.84 -6.53
CA LYS A 136 -3.87 -4.26 -7.49
C LYS A 136 -3.10 -3.60 -8.63
N GLY A 137 -3.56 -3.82 -9.86
CA GLY A 137 -2.84 -3.39 -11.06
C GLY A 137 -1.85 -4.41 -11.60
N SER A 138 -1.63 -5.54 -10.91
CA SER A 138 -0.87 -6.66 -11.47
C SER A 138 -1.54 -7.23 -12.72
N THR A 139 -0.70 -7.69 -13.64
CA THR A 139 -1.08 -8.23 -14.94
C THR A 139 -1.04 -9.75 -14.96
N VAL A 140 -1.54 -10.36 -16.04
CA VAL A 140 -1.39 -11.80 -16.31
C VAL A 140 0.10 -12.21 -16.33
N GLN A 141 0.99 -11.36 -16.84
CA GLN A 141 2.44 -11.61 -16.81
C GLN A 141 2.98 -11.71 -15.39
N ASP A 142 2.53 -10.82 -14.49
CA ASP A 142 2.97 -10.80 -13.08
C ASP A 142 2.50 -12.04 -12.33
N LEU A 143 1.28 -12.51 -12.64
CA LEU A 143 0.77 -13.79 -12.15
C LEU A 143 1.61 -14.96 -12.67
N ALA A 144 1.88 -15.00 -13.97
CA ALA A 144 2.69 -16.06 -14.58
C ALA A 144 4.07 -16.17 -13.91
N ARG A 145 4.72 -15.03 -13.68
CA ARG A 145 6.01 -14.96 -12.97
C ARG A 145 5.93 -15.38 -11.50
N ASN A 146 4.82 -15.08 -10.81
CA ASN A 146 4.57 -15.54 -9.44
C ASN A 146 4.41 -17.06 -9.33
N ILE A 147 3.90 -17.70 -10.38
CA ILE A 147 3.81 -19.16 -10.46
C ILE A 147 5.20 -19.75 -10.72
N HIS A 148 5.83 -19.39 -11.84
CA HIS A 148 7.21 -19.78 -12.19
C HIS A 148 7.71 -18.95 -13.38
N SER A 149 9.03 -18.77 -13.51
CA SER A 149 9.65 -18.04 -14.64
C SER A 149 9.22 -18.59 -16.00
N ASP A 150 9.13 -19.92 -16.13
CA ASP A 150 8.83 -20.62 -17.39
C ASP A 150 7.46 -20.26 -17.96
N PHE A 151 6.46 -20.00 -17.11
CA PHE A 151 5.13 -19.57 -17.54
C PHE A 151 5.14 -18.17 -18.14
N SER A 152 6.02 -17.29 -17.62
CA SER A 152 6.21 -15.94 -18.12
C SER A 152 6.98 -15.93 -19.43
N GLU A 153 8.01 -16.77 -19.57
CA GLU A 153 8.86 -16.85 -20.76
C GLU A 153 8.15 -17.52 -21.94
N ASN A 154 7.44 -18.62 -21.69
CA ASN A 154 6.75 -19.39 -22.72
C ASN A 154 5.28 -18.97 -22.87
N PHE A 155 4.87 -17.80 -22.37
CA PHE A 155 3.48 -17.36 -22.42
C PHE A 155 2.94 -17.30 -23.86
N ALA A 156 1.81 -17.96 -24.12
CA ALA A 156 1.07 -17.86 -25.37
C ALA A 156 -0.15 -16.94 -25.23
N TYR A 157 -1.03 -17.23 -24.27
CA TYR A 157 -2.21 -16.44 -23.94
C TYR A 157 -2.78 -16.88 -22.59
N ALA A 158 -3.74 -16.14 -22.06
CA ALA A 158 -4.55 -16.59 -20.92
C ALA A 158 -6.05 -16.54 -21.24
N ARG A 159 -6.82 -17.36 -20.54
CA ARG A 159 -8.28 -17.21 -20.44
C ARG A 159 -8.61 -16.67 -19.06
N VAL A 160 -9.41 -15.61 -19.02
CA VAL A 160 -9.84 -14.98 -17.77
C VAL A 160 -11.35 -15.10 -17.65
N TRP A 161 -11.81 -15.64 -16.52
CA TRP A 161 -13.21 -15.57 -16.11
C TRP A 161 -13.34 -14.45 -15.09
N ALA A 162 -14.15 -13.45 -15.44
CA ALA A 162 -14.43 -12.33 -14.57
C ALA A 162 -15.84 -11.80 -14.84
N LYS A 163 -16.55 -11.42 -13.77
CA LYS A 163 -17.94 -10.93 -13.88
C LYS A 163 -18.07 -9.61 -14.64
N ARG A 164 -16.99 -8.81 -14.67
CA ARG A 164 -16.94 -7.52 -15.37
C ARG A 164 -16.77 -7.63 -16.87
N LEU A 165 -16.32 -8.78 -17.38
CA LEU A 165 -16.07 -8.97 -18.80
C LEU A 165 -17.38 -9.24 -19.52
N VAL A 166 -17.56 -8.59 -20.68
CA VAL A 166 -18.74 -8.76 -21.53
C VAL A 166 -18.89 -10.22 -21.98
N PHE A 167 -17.75 -10.88 -22.23
CA PHE A 167 -17.68 -12.31 -22.55
C PHE A 167 -16.73 -13.00 -21.58
N SER A 168 -17.19 -14.05 -20.92
CA SER A 168 -16.41 -14.79 -19.92
C SER A 168 -16.53 -16.30 -20.19
N PRO A 169 -15.43 -17.03 -20.45
CA PRO A 169 -14.05 -16.55 -20.43
C PRO A 169 -13.67 -15.69 -21.64
N GLN A 170 -12.76 -14.74 -21.43
CA GLN A 170 -12.13 -13.97 -22.50
C GLN A 170 -10.68 -14.42 -22.70
N LYS A 171 -10.26 -14.58 -23.96
CA LYS A 171 -8.85 -14.75 -24.30
C LYS A 171 -8.14 -13.40 -24.21
N VAL A 172 -7.10 -13.32 -23.39
CA VAL A 172 -6.34 -12.08 -23.13
C VAL A 172 -4.84 -12.30 -23.30
N GLY A 173 -4.12 -11.20 -23.53
CA GLY A 173 -2.67 -11.18 -23.55
C GLY A 173 -2.05 -10.97 -22.17
N ALA A 174 -0.72 -10.98 -22.13
CA ALA A 174 0.08 -10.84 -20.93
C ALA A 174 -0.16 -9.52 -20.15
N ALA A 175 -0.40 -8.42 -20.86
CA ALA A 175 -0.57 -7.08 -20.27
C ALA A 175 -1.98 -6.84 -19.69
N PHE A 176 -2.88 -7.84 -19.75
CA PHE A 176 -4.22 -7.70 -19.20
C PHE A 176 -4.15 -7.55 -17.67
N VAL A 177 -4.81 -6.51 -17.15
CA VAL A 177 -4.82 -6.17 -15.72
C VAL A 177 -5.86 -7.02 -14.99
N LEU A 178 -5.43 -7.67 -13.92
CA LEU A 178 -6.25 -8.55 -13.09
C LEU A 178 -6.94 -7.77 -11.98
N GLU A 179 -8.11 -8.25 -11.56
CA GLU A 179 -8.86 -7.73 -10.41
C GLU A 179 -9.16 -8.84 -9.38
N ASP A 180 -9.62 -8.42 -8.18
CA ASP A 180 -9.94 -9.36 -7.10
C ASP A 180 -11.07 -10.32 -7.51
N GLY A 181 -10.81 -11.61 -7.34
CA GLY A 181 -11.74 -12.70 -7.67
C GLY A 181 -11.64 -13.21 -9.11
N ASP A 182 -10.74 -12.68 -9.93
CA ASP A 182 -10.52 -13.19 -11.29
C ASP A 182 -10.03 -14.64 -11.27
N ILE A 183 -10.51 -15.44 -12.22
CA ILE A 183 -9.99 -16.79 -12.46
C ILE A 183 -9.16 -16.75 -13.74
N VAL A 184 -7.94 -17.31 -13.70
CA VAL A 184 -6.99 -17.27 -14.82
C VAL A 184 -6.49 -18.66 -15.16
N GLU A 185 -6.58 -19.02 -16.43
CA GLU A 185 -5.98 -20.21 -17.03
C GLU A 185 -4.89 -19.76 -18.00
N ILE A 186 -3.63 -20.07 -17.70
CA ILE A 186 -2.48 -19.68 -18.53
C ILE A 186 -2.16 -20.80 -19.51
N HIS A 187 -1.94 -20.43 -20.78
CA HIS A 187 -1.48 -21.32 -21.84
C HIS A 187 -0.08 -20.92 -22.25
N ILE A 188 0.83 -21.90 -22.22
CA ILE A 188 2.20 -21.77 -22.70
C ILE A 188 2.32 -22.30 -24.13
N LYS A 189 3.37 -21.89 -24.84
CA LYS A 189 3.70 -22.31 -26.21
C LYS A 189 4.25 -23.73 -26.26
#